data_AF-A0A3N7CIG9-F1
#
_entry.id   AF-A0A3N7CIG9-F1
#
_cell.length_a   1.000
_cell.length_b   1.000
_cell.length_c   1.000
_cell.angle_alpha   90.00
_cell.angle_beta   90.00
_cell.angle_gamma   90.00
#
_symmetry.space_group_name_H-M   'P 1'
#
loop_
_entity.id
_entity.type
_entity.pdbx_description
1 polymer ?
#
loop_
_entity_poly.entity_id
_entity_poly.type
_entity_poly.pdbx_seq_one_letter_code
_entity_poly.pdbx_strand_id
1 'polypeptide(L)'
;MPLTLLLRLLHAKFPVMLTTDADIRNASVLLATGLVEAEFHHDHFGYQQYESALVFGITDEGHAEIVNLQAGGATVAAEDQQWPLMPLDYLRKIGHSVFPLHIEDPAEINSVAVLNAAGMVEAMLPPTCRARQPQLKFKQAVVLRVTPLGQTALVERRM
;
A
#
# COMPACT_ATOMS: atom_id res chain seq x y z
N MET A 1 9.36 3.82 1.27
CA MET A 1 10.36 2.84 0.83
C MET A 1 11.30 3.55 -0.14
N PRO A 2 12.64 3.40 -0.01
CA PRO A 2 13.61 4.17 -0.80
C PRO A 2 13.46 4.00 -2.31
N LEU A 3 13.27 2.77 -2.79
CA LEU A 3 13.15 2.49 -4.23
C LEU A 3 11.85 3.05 -4.84
N THR A 4 10.77 3.19 -4.06
CA THR A 4 9.56 3.90 -4.51
C THR A 4 9.83 5.38 -4.74
N LEU A 5 10.69 6.00 -3.95
CA LEU A 5 11.10 7.39 -4.17
C LEU A 5 11.94 7.51 -5.46
N LEU A 6 12.83 6.55 -5.73
CA LEU A 6 13.62 6.50 -6.96
C LEU A 6 12.74 6.44 -8.23
N LEU A 7 11.70 5.59 -8.22
CA LEU A 7 10.73 5.50 -9.31
C LEU A 7 9.90 6.79 -9.47
N ARG A 8 9.59 7.49 -8.37
CA ARG A 8 8.91 8.80 -8.42
C ARG A 8 9.81 9.87 -9.04
N LEU A 9 11.11 9.86 -8.71
CA LEU A 9 12.08 10.82 -9.23
C LEU A 9 12.31 10.66 -10.74
N LEU A 10 12.14 9.46 -11.30
CA LEU A 10 12.20 9.21 -12.75
C LEU A 10 11.22 10.10 -13.54
N HIS A 11 10.05 10.37 -12.97
CA HIS A 11 9.01 11.18 -13.61
C HIS A 11 9.01 12.65 -13.14
N ALA A 12 9.95 13.03 -12.28
CA ALA A 12 10.05 14.37 -11.75
C ALA A 12 10.93 15.25 -12.65
N LYS A 13 10.74 16.56 -12.56
CA LYS A 13 11.66 17.54 -13.17
C LYS A 13 12.66 17.97 -12.12
N PHE A 14 13.94 17.85 -12.45
CA PHE A 14 15.02 18.26 -11.56
C PHE A 14 15.31 19.77 -11.63
N PRO A 15 15.78 20.38 -10.52
CA PRO A 15 15.97 19.78 -9.19
C PRO A 15 14.65 19.60 -8.42
N VAL A 16 14.60 18.60 -7.53
CA VAL A 16 13.42 18.27 -6.70
C VAL A 16 13.74 18.49 -5.23
N MET A 17 12.95 19.31 -4.55
CA MET A 17 13.07 19.54 -3.11
C MET A 17 12.14 18.60 -2.32
N LEU A 18 12.71 17.85 -1.40
CA LEU A 18 12.01 16.94 -0.49
C LEU A 18 12.02 17.55 0.91
N THR A 19 10.84 17.74 1.49
CA THR A 19 10.67 18.34 2.82
C THR A 19 9.98 17.41 3.81
N THR A 20 9.54 16.23 3.37
CA THR A 20 8.93 15.26 4.27
C THR A 20 9.98 14.35 4.88
N ASP A 21 9.88 14.12 6.18
CA ASP A 21 10.71 13.21 6.95
C ASP A 21 10.98 11.85 6.28
N ALA A 22 9.92 11.26 5.71
CA ALA A 22 10.02 9.97 5.04
C ALA A 22 10.79 10.07 3.73
N ASP A 23 10.54 11.10 2.92
CA ASP A 23 11.25 11.29 1.65
C ASP A 23 12.71 11.68 1.88
N ILE A 24 13.01 12.50 2.89
CA ILE A 24 14.38 12.87 3.27
C ILE A 24 15.18 11.65 3.72
N ARG A 25 14.61 10.78 4.58
CA ARG A 25 15.26 9.52 4.97
C ARG A 25 15.48 8.59 3.77
N ASN A 26 14.48 8.48 2.89
CA ASN A 26 14.59 7.66 1.68
C ASN A 26 15.67 8.20 0.73
N ALA A 27 15.74 9.52 0.54
CA ALA A 27 16.75 10.17 -0.28
C ALA A 27 18.16 9.96 0.30
N SER A 28 18.30 9.98 1.62
CA SER A 28 19.59 9.70 2.29
C SER A 28 20.08 8.29 1.98
N VAL A 29 19.18 7.31 2.01
CA VAL A 29 19.51 5.93 1.60
C VAL A 29 19.90 5.87 0.13
N LEU A 30 19.14 6.50 -0.77
CA LEU A 30 19.43 6.51 -2.20
C LEU A 30 20.78 7.16 -2.52
N LEU A 31 21.12 8.25 -1.84
CA LEU A 31 22.42 8.93 -1.95
C LEU A 31 23.55 8.01 -1.46
N ALA A 32 23.38 7.35 -0.31
CA ALA A 32 24.38 6.44 0.25
C ALA A 32 24.63 5.21 -0.65
N THR A 33 23.62 4.76 -1.39
CA THR A 33 23.74 3.70 -2.40
C THR A 33 24.23 4.19 -3.76
N GLY A 34 24.44 5.50 -3.93
CA GLY A 34 24.91 6.10 -5.18
C GLY A 34 23.86 6.11 -6.30
N LEU A 35 22.57 6.01 -5.97
CA LEU A 35 21.47 5.97 -6.96
C LEU A 35 20.96 7.36 -7.36
N VAL A 36 21.23 8.37 -6.54
CA VAL A 36 20.83 9.77 -6.80
C VAL A 36 21.92 10.73 -6.36
N GLU A 37 21.93 11.91 -6.97
CA GLU A 37 22.73 13.05 -6.55
C GLU A 37 21.85 14.00 -5.74
N ALA A 38 22.19 14.24 -4.46
CA ALA A 38 21.38 15.06 -3.56
C ALA A 38 22.21 15.85 -2.55
N GLU A 39 21.74 17.05 -2.19
CA GLU A 39 22.26 17.90 -1.13
C GLU A 39 21.25 17.98 0.03
N PHE A 40 21.74 17.98 1.27
CA PHE A 40 20.89 17.96 2.46
C PHE A 40 21.10 19.20 3.32
N HIS A 41 20.01 19.86 3.68
CA HIS A 41 20.01 21.01 4.57
C HIS A 41 19.54 20.60 5.98
N HIS A 42 20.20 21.11 7.00
CA HIS A 42 19.87 20.86 8.41
C HIS A 42 19.24 22.11 9.03
N ASP A 43 18.22 21.92 9.88
CA ASP A 43 17.76 23.00 10.74
C ASP A 43 18.76 23.22 11.90
N HIS A 44 19.00 24.48 12.21
CA HIS A 44 19.93 24.92 13.26
C HIS A 44 19.37 24.74 14.69
N PHE A 45 18.11 24.31 14.84
CA PHE A 45 17.44 24.20 16.14
C PHE A 45 17.26 22.75 16.63
N GLY A 46 18.38 22.08 16.93
CA GLY A 46 18.41 20.93 17.84
C GLY A 46 18.31 19.54 17.19
N TYR A 47 19.30 18.70 17.52
CA TYR A 47 19.40 17.24 17.26
C TYR A 47 19.15 16.75 15.82
N GLN A 48 20.12 17.01 14.92
CA GLN A 48 20.45 16.23 13.71
C GLN A 48 19.29 15.82 12.78
N GLN A 49 18.26 16.65 12.64
CA GLN A 49 17.20 16.42 11.65
C GLN A 49 17.49 17.24 10.38
N TYR A 50 17.53 16.53 9.25
CA TYR A 50 17.54 17.15 7.93
C TYR A 50 16.18 17.80 7.67
N GLU A 51 16.18 19.09 7.36
CA GLU A 51 14.98 19.88 7.06
C GLU A 51 14.53 19.67 5.61
N SER A 52 15.50 19.53 4.70
CA SER A 52 15.21 19.25 3.30
C SER A 52 16.34 18.51 2.60
N ALA A 53 15.99 17.80 1.53
CA ALA A 53 16.91 17.19 0.59
C ALA A 53 16.62 17.70 -0.83
N LEU A 54 17.62 18.28 -1.48
CA LEU A 54 17.55 18.75 -2.86
C LEU A 54 18.20 17.71 -3.77
N VAL A 55 17.40 17.02 -4.58
CA VAL A 55 17.88 16.03 -5.54
C VAL A 55 18.11 16.69 -6.89
N PHE A 56 19.30 16.54 -7.46
CA PHE A 56 19.70 17.15 -8.74
C PHE A 56 19.54 16.21 -9.93
N GLY A 57 19.60 14.91 -9.70
CA GLY A 57 19.51 13.92 -10.75
C GLY A 57 19.59 12.49 -10.23
N ILE A 58 19.33 11.55 -11.15
CA ILE A 58 19.52 10.11 -10.95
C ILE A 58 20.83 9.74 -11.63
N THR A 59 21.66 8.93 -10.97
CA THR A 59 22.94 8.48 -11.52
C THR A 59 22.74 7.35 -12.54
N ASP A 60 23.80 6.99 -13.27
CA ASP A 60 23.77 5.84 -14.18
C ASP A 60 23.43 4.54 -13.44
N GLU A 61 23.96 4.35 -12.22
CA GLU A 61 23.60 3.25 -11.32
C GLU A 61 22.13 3.30 -10.92
N GLY A 62 21.60 4.49 -10.62
CA GLY A 62 20.18 4.72 -10.35
C GLY A 62 19.29 4.31 -11.53
N HIS A 63 19.69 4.65 -12.76
CA HIS A 63 18.99 4.25 -13.97
C HIS A 63 19.06 2.74 -14.21
N ALA A 64 20.21 2.11 -13.99
CA ALA A 64 20.36 0.66 -14.08
C ALA A 64 19.46 -0.07 -13.05
N GLU A 65 19.39 0.46 -11.83
CA GLU A 65 18.50 -0.07 -10.79
C GLU A 65 17.02 0.11 -11.17
N ILE A 66 16.63 1.24 -11.76
CA ILE A 66 15.26 1.45 -12.28
C ILE A 66 14.91 0.43 -13.37
N VAL A 67 15.83 0.16 -14.30
CA VAL A 67 15.62 -0.85 -15.34
C VAL A 67 15.46 -2.23 -14.71
N ASN A 68 16.26 -2.57 -13.69
CA ASN A 68 16.13 -3.83 -12.95
C ASN A 68 14.79 -3.92 -12.21
N LEU A 69 14.32 -2.84 -11.60
CA LEU A 69 13.02 -2.77 -10.93
C LEU A 69 11.84 -2.86 -11.90
N GLN A 70 11.98 -2.29 -13.10
CA GLN A 70 10.96 -2.39 -14.16
C GLN A 70 10.97 -3.77 -14.84
N ALA A 71 12.15 -4.37 -15.04
CA ALA A 71 12.31 -5.70 -15.61
C ALA A 71 11.88 -6.80 -14.63
N GLY A 72 12.25 -6.67 -13.35
CA GLY A 72 11.68 -7.45 -12.25
C GLY A 72 10.20 -7.13 -12.04
N GLY A 73 9.74 -5.95 -12.45
CA GLY A 73 8.34 -5.52 -12.45
C GLY A 73 7.42 -6.36 -13.36
N ALA A 74 7.95 -7.16 -14.29
CA ALA A 74 7.15 -8.13 -15.03
C ALA A 74 6.65 -9.30 -14.16
N THR A 75 7.20 -9.49 -12.95
CA THR A 75 6.68 -10.44 -11.95
C THR A 75 6.09 -9.76 -10.71
N VAL A 76 6.07 -8.42 -10.64
CA VAL A 76 5.42 -7.65 -9.56
C VAL A 76 4.35 -6.67 -10.07
N ALA A 77 3.87 -6.86 -11.30
CA ALA A 77 2.75 -6.09 -11.89
C ALA A 77 1.36 -6.49 -11.36
N ALA A 78 1.25 -6.82 -10.07
CA ALA A 78 -0.02 -7.14 -9.41
C ALA A 78 -0.01 -6.86 -7.90
N GLU A 79 0.69 -5.83 -7.42
CA GLU A 79 0.33 -5.22 -6.13
C GLU A 79 -0.40 -3.91 -6.38
N ASP A 80 -1.71 -4.11 -6.45
CA ASP A 80 -2.82 -3.18 -6.37
C ASP A 80 -2.44 -1.79 -5.84
N GLN A 81 -2.75 -0.81 -6.69
CA GLN A 81 -3.09 0.55 -6.30
C GLN A 81 -3.88 0.54 -4.98
N GLN A 82 -3.23 0.92 -3.88
CA GLN A 82 -3.81 1.01 -2.54
C GLN A 82 -4.82 2.18 -2.52
N TRP A 83 -6.02 1.93 -3.05
CA TRP A 83 -7.20 2.75 -2.78
C TRP A 83 -7.75 2.34 -1.42
N PRO A 84 -8.19 3.28 -0.57
CA PRO A 84 -8.97 2.93 0.61
C PRO A 84 -10.22 2.21 0.11
N LEU A 85 -10.23 0.88 0.27
CA LEU A 85 -11.34 0.02 -0.12
C LEU A 85 -12.57 0.45 0.69
N MET A 86 -13.44 1.26 0.09
CA MET A 86 -14.77 1.46 0.65
C MET A 86 -15.42 0.07 0.75
N PRO A 87 -16.05 -0.33 1.87
CA PRO A 87 -16.49 -1.70 2.08
C PRO A 87 -17.35 -2.27 0.94
N LEU A 88 -18.17 -1.43 0.30
CA LEU A 88 -18.97 -1.83 -0.87
C LEU A 88 -18.15 -2.06 -2.15
N ASP A 89 -17.03 -1.36 -2.33
CA ASP A 89 -16.12 -1.63 -3.45
C ASP A 89 -15.37 -2.96 -3.23
N TYR A 90 -15.04 -3.28 -1.98
CA TYR A 90 -14.52 -4.60 -1.63
C TYR A 90 -15.52 -5.71 -1.94
N LEU A 91 -16.81 -5.50 -1.61
CA LEU A 91 -17.88 -6.44 -1.95
C LEU A 91 -17.93 -6.71 -3.46
N ARG A 92 -17.72 -5.69 -4.30
CA ARG A 92 -17.63 -5.86 -5.77
C ARG A 92 -16.40 -6.65 -6.20
N LYS A 93 -15.24 -6.40 -5.56
CA LYS A 93 -14.00 -7.16 -5.82
C LYS A 93 -14.23 -8.66 -5.59
N ILE A 94 -14.88 -9.03 -4.48
CA ILE A 94 -15.11 -10.44 -4.12
C ILE A 94 -16.38 -11.06 -4.71
N GLY A 95 -17.29 -10.26 -5.27
CA GLY A 95 -18.60 -10.71 -5.73
C GLY A 95 -18.58 -11.78 -6.83
N HIS A 96 -17.50 -11.82 -7.62
CA HIS A 96 -17.27 -12.82 -8.68
C HIS A 96 -16.12 -13.78 -8.35
N SER A 97 -15.58 -13.75 -7.14
CA SER A 97 -14.48 -14.61 -6.76
C SER A 97 -14.96 -16.02 -6.38
N VAL A 98 -14.04 -16.98 -6.46
CA VAL A 98 -14.28 -18.36 -6.03
C VAL A 98 -14.14 -18.42 -4.51
N PHE A 99 -15.13 -19.01 -3.84
CA PHE A 99 -15.14 -19.19 -2.39
C PHE A 99 -14.73 -20.62 -2.00
N PRO A 100 -14.08 -20.83 -0.85
CA PRO A 100 -13.75 -19.84 0.19
C PRO A 100 -12.53 -18.97 -0.16
N LEU A 101 -12.61 -17.68 0.17
CA LEU A 101 -11.56 -16.69 -0.11
C LEU A 101 -10.78 -16.37 1.16
N HIS A 102 -9.46 -16.56 1.13
CA HIS A 102 -8.56 -16.31 2.26
C HIS A 102 -7.93 -14.93 2.11
N ILE A 103 -7.98 -14.13 3.17
CA ILE A 103 -7.57 -12.73 3.18
C ILE A 103 -6.57 -12.54 4.30
N GLU A 104 -5.38 -12.05 3.97
CA GLU A 104 -4.31 -11.76 4.94
C GLU A 104 -4.08 -10.25 5.11
N ASP A 105 -4.57 -9.42 4.19
CA ASP A 105 -4.41 -7.97 4.24
C ASP A 105 -5.33 -7.35 5.33
N PRO A 106 -4.79 -6.65 6.35
CA PRO A 106 -5.58 -5.99 7.37
C PRO A 106 -6.63 -4.99 6.84
N ALA A 107 -6.37 -4.31 5.71
CA ALA A 107 -7.33 -3.37 5.13
C ALA A 107 -8.56 -4.10 4.57
N GLU A 108 -8.33 -5.19 3.84
CA GLU A 108 -9.38 -6.08 3.33
C GLU A 108 -10.14 -6.77 4.46
N ILE A 109 -9.43 -7.23 5.51
CA ILE A 109 -10.05 -7.84 6.71
C ILE A 109 -11.02 -6.86 7.37
N ASN A 110 -10.68 -5.57 7.46
CA ASN A 110 -11.57 -4.55 8.03
C ASN A 110 -12.82 -4.36 7.16
N SER A 111 -12.67 -4.30 5.84
CA SER A 111 -13.79 -4.22 4.90
C SER A 111 -14.71 -5.44 5.02
N VAL A 112 -14.17 -6.65 5.13
CA VAL A 112 -14.95 -7.87 5.38
C VAL A 112 -15.63 -7.83 6.74
N ALA A 113 -15.00 -7.28 7.76
CA ALA A 113 -15.62 -7.14 9.07
C ALA A 113 -16.87 -6.25 9.01
N VAL A 114 -16.79 -5.13 8.29
CA VAL A 114 -17.94 -4.24 8.06
C VAL A 114 -19.02 -4.94 7.24
N LEU A 115 -18.67 -5.62 6.14
CA LEU A 115 -19.64 -6.33 5.29
C LEU A 115 -20.32 -7.50 6.02
N ASN A 116 -19.58 -8.23 6.85
CA ASN A 116 -20.10 -9.33 7.66
C ASN A 116 -21.02 -8.79 8.76
N ALA A 117 -20.68 -7.65 9.39
CA ALA A 117 -21.56 -6.96 10.33
C ALA A 117 -22.85 -6.43 9.66
N ALA A 118 -22.75 -6.01 8.40
CA ALA A 118 -23.90 -5.60 7.58
C ALA A 118 -24.73 -6.78 7.03
N GLY A 119 -24.31 -8.03 7.29
CA GLY A 119 -24.98 -9.23 6.78
C GLY A 119 -24.87 -9.42 5.26
N MET A 120 -23.92 -8.75 4.60
CA MET A 120 -23.70 -8.84 3.16
C MET A 120 -22.84 -10.06 2.78
N VAL A 121 -21.96 -10.48 3.66
CA VAL A 121 -21.08 -11.65 3.45
C VAL A 121 -21.07 -12.54 4.67
N GLU A 122 -20.84 -13.82 4.47
CA GLU A 122 -20.53 -14.75 5.56
C GLU A 122 -19.02 -14.97 5.59
N ALA A 123 -18.37 -14.47 6.64
CA ALA A 123 -16.93 -14.59 6.80
C ALA A 123 -16.54 -15.02 8.22
N MET A 124 -15.54 -15.90 8.28
CA MET A 124 -14.79 -16.20 9.50
C MET A 124 -13.71 -15.14 9.68
N LEU A 125 -13.96 -14.20 10.58
CA LEU A 125 -13.03 -13.12 10.88
C LEU A 125 -12.04 -13.53 11.98
N PRO A 126 -10.80 -13.00 11.96
CA PRO A 126 -9.87 -13.21 13.06
C PRO A 126 -10.39 -12.61 14.37
N PRO A 127 -9.99 -13.16 15.53
CA PRO A 127 -10.54 -12.78 16.83
C PRO A 127 -10.23 -11.32 17.25
N THR A 128 -9.39 -10.60 16.52
CA THR A 128 -9.04 -9.18 16.78
C THR A 128 -10.19 -8.20 16.54
N CYS A 129 -11.27 -8.60 15.84
CA CYS A 129 -12.45 -7.75 15.61
C CYS A 129 -13.60 -7.98 16.63
N ARG A 130 -13.42 -8.86 17.63
CA ARG A 130 -14.39 -9.07 18.71
C ARG A 130 -13.86 -8.52 20.03
N ALA A 131 -14.61 -7.60 20.62
CA ALA A 131 -14.24 -6.85 21.83
C ALA A 131 -14.09 -7.66 23.14
N ARG A 132 -13.90 -8.99 23.10
CA ARG A 132 -13.65 -9.85 24.27
C ARG A 132 -13.36 -11.28 23.81
N GLN A 133 -12.10 -11.64 23.55
CA GLN A 133 -11.58 -13.02 23.75
C GLN A 133 -10.06 -13.10 23.55
N PRO A 134 -9.36 -14.03 24.24
CA PRO A 134 -7.90 -14.10 24.22
C PRO A 134 -7.39 -14.87 22.98
N GLN A 135 -6.55 -14.17 22.22
CA GLN A 135 -5.44 -14.67 21.40
C GLN A 135 -5.53 -16.12 20.87
N LEU A 136 -6.21 -16.31 19.73
CA LEU A 136 -5.73 -17.27 18.73
C LEU A 136 -5.15 -16.50 17.55
N LYS A 137 -3.95 -16.91 17.12
CA LYS A 137 -3.11 -16.29 16.09
C LYS A 137 -3.67 -16.50 14.67
N PHE A 138 -4.94 -16.22 14.43
CA PHE A 138 -5.44 -16.11 13.07
C PHE A 138 -5.24 -14.67 12.62
N LYS A 139 -4.28 -14.45 11.72
CA LYS A 139 -4.06 -13.16 11.03
C LYS A 139 -4.91 -13.05 9.76
N GLN A 140 -5.75 -14.04 9.48
CA GLN A 140 -6.46 -14.20 8.22
C GLN A 140 -7.97 -14.21 8.44
N ALA A 141 -8.71 -13.53 7.55
CA ALA A 141 -10.16 -13.67 7.41
C ALA A 141 -10.48 -14.63 6.27
N VAL A 142 -11.51 -15.44 6.43
CA VAL A 142 -11.97 -16.37 5.39
C VAL A 142 -13.41 -16.06 5.02
N VAL A 143 -13.65 -15.59 3.81
CA VAL A 143 -15.01 -15.37 3.28
C VAL A 143 -15.53 -16.69 2.72
N LEU A 144 -16.66 -17.16 3.24
CA LEU A 144 -17.27 -18.43 2.84
C LEU A 144 -18.23 -18.25 1.67
N ARG A 145 -18.98 -17.14 1.65
CA ARG A 145 -19.90 -16.77 0.56
C ARG A 145 -20.39 -15.34 0.69
N VAL A 146 -20.86 -14.78 -0.42
CA VAL A 146 -21.68 -13.55 -0.44
C VAL A 146 -23.14 -13.95 -0.23
N THR A 147 -23.83 -13.24 0.66
CA THR A 147 -25.25 -13.49 0.96
C THR A 147 -26.15 -12.92 -0.15
N PRO A 148 -27.44 -13.30 -0.21
CA PRO A 148 -28.39 -12.69 -1.15
C PRO A 148 -28.47 -11.17 -1.03
N LEU A 149 -28.35 -10.62 0.19
CA LEU A 149 -28.35 -9.17 0.44
C LEU A 149 -27.11 -8.50 -0.17
N GLY A 150 -25.95 -9.13 -0.03
CA GLY A 150 -24.72 -8.69 -0.70
C GLY A 150 -24.84 -8.75 -2.23
N GLN A 151 -25.46 -9.79 -2.78
CA GLN A 151 -25.69 -9.92 -4.21
C GLN A 151 -26.64 -8.83 -4.75
N THR A 152 -27.68 -8.46 -4.01
CA THR A 152 -28.56 -7.33 -4.39
C THR A 152 -27.77 -6.01 -4.44
N ALA A 153 -26.91 -5.75 -3.45
CA ALA A 153 -26.05 -4.57 -3.42
C ALA A 153 -25.05 -4.50 -4.60
N LEU A 154 -24.73 -5.63 -5.23
CA LEU A 154 -23.91 -5.68 -6.45
C LEU A 154 -24.71 -5.33 -7.72
N VAL A 155 -26.01 -5.64 -7.74
CA VAL A 155 -26.88 -5.45 -8.91
C VAL A 155 -27.41 -4.01 -9.01
N GLU A 156 -27.66 -3.33 -7.89
CA GLU A 156 -28.36 -2.03 -7.84
C GLU A 156 -27.64 -0.85 -8.54
N ARG A 157 -26.40 -1.01 -9.05
CA ARG A 157 -25.63 0.05 -9.70
C ARG A 157 -25.28 -0.18 -11.18
N ARG A 158 -26.00 -1.06 -11.88
CA ARG A 158 -26.09 -1.01 -13.36
C ARG A 158 -27.25 -0.12 -13.78
N MET A 159 -27.12 1.20 -13.61
CA MET A 159 -28.00 2.20 -14.21
C MET A 159 -27.15 3.37 -14.70
#